data_AF-A0A6I6S4X9-F1
#
_entry.id   AF-A0A6I6S4X9-F1
#
_cell.length_a   1.000
_cell.length_b   1.000
_cell.length_c   1.000
_cell.angle_alpha   90.00
_cell.angle_beta   90.00
_cell.angle_gamma   90.00
#
_symmetry.space_group_name_H-M   'P 1'
#
loop_
_entity.id
_entity.type
_entity.pdbx_description
1 polymer ?
#
loop_
_entity_poly.entity_id
_entity_poly.type
_entity_poly.pdbx_seq_one_letter_code
_entity_poly.pdbx_strand_id
1 'polypeptide(L)'
;MKRKRAAVSTMRLHVIDRAGNPAPMSSNTGYEARSVAVPFGNCIEPSNVKAGGTACPIRFQCSGCGFYRPDPSYLPAIEEHINSLRADRETAQAMDVDGFVIRNLTDQIAAFQQVIATMQNELAGLPDDERSEIEEASAVLRKARATHGRTTLPLTVANRSPA
;
A
#
# COMPACT_ATOMS: atom_id res chain seq x y z
N MET A 1 0.00 -7.30 -19.49
CA MET A 1 -0.22 -8.60 -18.81
C MET A 1 1.07 -9.31 -18.39
N LYS A 2 2.03 -9.62 -19.28
CA LYS A 2 3.27 -10.36 -18.93
C LYS A 2 4.14 -9.66 -17.86
N ARG A 3 4.40 -8.35 -18.01
CA ARG A 3 5.18 -7.55 -17.04
C ARG A 3 4.56 -7.49 -15.64
N LYS A 4 3.25 -7.26 -15.55
CA LYS A 4 2.52 -7.27 -14.25
C LYS A 4 2.63 -8.64 -13.58
N ARG A 5 2.45 -9.73 -14.33
CA ARG A 5 2.53 -11.09 -13.78
C ARG A 5 3.93 -11.39 -13.22
N ALA A 6 4.99 -10.99 -13.92
CA ALA A 6 6.37 -11.12 -13.43
C ALA A 6 6.56 -10.31 -12.13
N ALA A 7 6.15 -9.04 -12.13
CA ALA A 7 6.23 -8.20 -10.93
C ALA A 7 5.47 -8.79 -9.73
N VAL A 8 4.29 -9.40 -9.95
CA VAL A 8 3.57 -10.13 -8.89
C VAL A 8 4.35 -11.37 -8.42
N SER A 9 4.98 -12.12 -9.33
CA SER A 9 5.78 -13.29 -8.96
C SER A 9 6.95 -12.93 -8.05
N THR A 10 7.62 -11.80 -8.32
CA THR A 10 8.70 -11.25 -7.48
C THR A 10 8.12 -10.73 -6.17
N MET A 11 7.15 -9.80 -6.24
CA MET A 11 6.68 -9.06 -5.06
C MET A 11 6.01 -9.94 -4.01
N ARG A 12 5.33 -11.02 -4.40
CA ARG A 12 4.65 -11.92 -3.45
C ARG A 12 5.59 -12.59 -2.44
N LEU A 13 6.89 -12.60 -2.71
CA LEU A 13 7.91 -13.20 -1.84
C LEU A 13 8.39 -12.23 -0.75
N HIS A 14 8.23 -10.92 -0.97
CA HIS A 14 8.66 -9.83 -0.06
C HIS A 14 7.50 -9.27 0.76
N VAL A 15 6.46 -10.08 0.96
CA VAL A 15 5.31 -9.71 1.79
C VAL A 15 5.67 -9.96 3.24
N ILE A 16 5.40 -9.00 4.11
CA ILE A 16 5.58 -9.13 5.57
C ILE A 16 4.24 -9.05 6.29
N ASP A 17 4.18 -9.45 7.56
CA ASP A 17 3.08 -9.11 8.45
C ASP A 17 3.30 -7.75 9.15
N ARG A 18 2.33 -7.31 9.97
CA ARG A 18 2.44 -6.04 10.70
C ARG A 18 3.60 -5.97 11.71
N ALA A 19 4.10 -7.13 12.15
CA ALA A 19 5.21 -7.22 13.10
C ALA A 19 6.56 -7.29 12.38
N GLY A 20 6.55 -7.34 11.04
CA GLY A 20 7.75 -7.43 10.23
C GLY A 20 8.21 -8.84 9.93
N ASN A 21 7.43 -9.87 10.28
CA ASN A 21 7.81 -11.24 9.95
C ASN A 21 7.53 -11.53 8.47
N PRO A 22 8.39 -12.29 7.78
CA PRO A 22 8.12 -12.76 6.43
C PRO A 22 6.78 -13.52 6.35
N ALA A 23 5.93 -13.12 5.41
CA ALA A 23 4.61 -13.69 5.18
C ALA A 23 4.34 -13.85 3.67
N PRO A 24 5.21 -14.57 2.92
CA PRO A 24 5.12 -14.68 1.48
C PRO A 24 3.81 -15.33 1.04
N MET A 25 3.31 -14.95 -0.13
CA MET A 25 2.09 -15.53 -0.67
C MET A 25 2.39 -16.69 -1.62
N SER A 26 1.67 -17.80 -1.41
CA SER A 26 1.87 -19.06 -2.13
C SER A 26 1.56 -19.00 -3.63
N SER A 27 0.76 -18.02 -4.09
CA SER A 27 0.41 -17.88 -5.50
C SER A 27 0.21 -16.43 -5.94
N ASN A 28 0.41 -16.18 -7.24
CA ASN A 28 0.12 -14.87 -7.85
C ASN A 28 -1.37 -14.51 -7.76
N THR A 29 -2.25 -15.50 -7.91
CA THR A 29 -3.71 -15.29 -7.78
C THR A 29 -4.09 -14.91 -6.35
N GLY A 30 -3.44 -15.50 -5.35
CA GLY A 30 -3.60 -15.12 -3.95
C GLY A 30 -3.16 -13.67 -3.71
N TYR A 31 -2.02 -13.27 -4.27
CA TYR A 31 -1.56 -11.88 -4.21
C TYR A 31 -2.56 -10.91 -4.82
N GLU A 32 -3.00 -11.17 -6.05
CA GLU A 32 -3.91 -10.27 -6.77
C GLU A 32 -5.24 -10.11 -6.03
N ALA A 33 -5.83 -11.19 -5.51
CA ALA A 33 -7.07 -11.15 -4.73
C ALA A 33 -6.96 -10.28 -3.48
N ARG A 34 -5.78 -10.22 -2.85
CA ARG A 34 -5.53 -9.50 -1.60
C ARG A 34 -5.08 -8.05 -1.83
N SER A 35 -4.65 -7.72 -3.04
CA SER A 35 -4.13 -6.39 -3.44
C SER A 35 -5.20 -5.33 -3.70
N VAL A 36 -6.46 -5.74 -3.91
CA VAL A 36 -7.58 -4.81 -4.10
C VAL A 36 -8.20 -4.33 -2.78
N ALA A 37 -7.73 -4.87 -1.65
CA ALA A 37 -8.48 -4.82 -0.40
C ALA A 37 -8.05 -3.72 0.58
N VAL A 38 -6.87 -3.09 0.43
CA VAL A 38 -6.45 -1.98 1.30
C VAL A 38 -5.52 -1.00 0.56
N PRO A 39 -5.54 0.29 0.91
CA PRO A 39 -4.76 1.31 0.20
C PRO A 39 -3.24 1.21 0.44
N PHE A 40 -2.82 0.69 1.59
CA PHE A 40 -1.42 0.73 2.05
C PHE A 40 -0.72 -0.63 2.06
N GLY A 41 -1.35 -1.67 1.50
CA GLY A 41 -0.80 -3.03 1.48
C GLY A 41 -1.78 -4.04 0.94
N ASN A 42 -1.62 -5.30 1.33
CA ASN A 42 -2.60 -6.35 1.06
C ASN A 42 -3.35 -6.72 2.35
N CYS A 43 -4.54 -7.32 2.21
CA CYS A 43 -5.33 -7.82 3.33
C CYS A 43 -5.67 -9.29 3.13
N ILE A 44 -5.62 -10.09 4.19
CA ILE A 44 -5.99 -11.52 4.15
C ILE A 44 -7.28 -11.84 4.89
N GLU A 45 -7.98 -10.84 5.45
CA GLU A 45 -9.26 -11.07 6.13
C GLU A 45 -10.32 -11.45 5.09
N PRO A 46 -10.89 -12.67 5.15
CA PRO A 46 -11.75 -13.18 4.07
C PRO A 46 -12.95 -12.30 3.74
N SER A 47 -13.60 -11.71 4.75
CA SER A 47 -14.83 -10.95 4.57
C SER A 47 -14.57 -9.60 3.88
N ASN A 48 -13.53 -8.90 4.30
CA ASN A 48 -13.08 -7.64 3.74
C ASN A 48 -12.50 -7.83 2.34
N VAL A 49 -11.76 -8.91 2.11
CA VAL A 49 -11.30 -9.29 0.75
C VAL A 49 -12.51 -9.54 -0.16
N LYS A 50 -13.51 -10.30 0.30
CA LYS A 50 -14.75 -10.54 -0.45
C LYS A 50 -15.53 -9.24 -0.71
N ALA A 51 -15.47 -8.28 0.22
CA ALA A 51 -16.08 -6.95 0.09
C ALA A 51 -15.24 -5.94 -0.71
N GLY A 52 -14.12 -6.36 -1.31
CA GLY A 52 -13.24 -5.47 -2.08
C GLY A 52 -12.60 -4.37 -1.23
N GLY A 53 -12.36 -4.62 0.05
CA GLY A 53 -11.68 -3.69 0.95
C GLY A 53 -12.56 -2.60 1.59
N THR A 54 -13.87 -2.64 1.34
CA THR A 54 -14.80 -1.60 1.80
C THR A 54 -15.46 -1.90 3.14
N ALA A 55 -15.39 -3.14 3.63
CA ALA A 55 -16.06 -3.58 4.86
C ALA A 55 -15.19 -3.50 6.12
N CYS A 56 -13.95 -2.99 6.03
CA CYS A 56 -13.03 -2.95 7.16
C CYS A 56 -13.54 -1.99 8.27
N PRO A 57 -13.78 -2.49 9.51
CA PRO A 57 -14.29 -1.65 10.60
C PRO A 57 -13.22 -0.70 11.18
N ILE A 58 -11.94 -0.97 10.90
CA ILE A 58 -10.79 -0.17 11.32
C ILE A 58 -10.03 0.36 10.11
N ARG A 59 -10.78 0.87 9.12
CA ARG A 59 -10.22 1.39 7.87
C ARG A 59 -9.10 2.39 8.15
N PHE A 60 -8.03 2.29 7.35
CA PHE A 60 -6.80 3.09 7.46
C PHE A 60 -5.87 2.74 8.65
N GLN A 61 -6.31 1.93 9.62
CA GLN A 61 -5.47 1.49 10.74
C GLN A 61 -4.78 0.15 10.46
N CYS A 62 -4.37 -0.10 9.20
CA CYS A 62 -3.92 -1.41 8.75
C CYS A 62 -2.67 -1.91 9.50
N SER A 63 -1.75 -1.02 9.87
CA SER A 63 -0.56 -1.35 10.66
C SER A 63 -0.85 -1.95 12.05
N GLY A 64 -2.07 -1.76 12.58
CA GLY A 64 -2.54 -2.41 13.81
C GLY A 64 -3.20 -3.78 13.60
N CYS A 65 -3.54 -4.15 12.36
CA CYS A 65 -4.36 -5.32 12.06
C CYS A 65 -3.52 -6.59 11.78
N GLY A 66 -3.86 -7.72 12.41
CA GLY A 66 -3.18 -9.02 12.16
C GLY A 66 -3.33 -9.56 10.73
N PHE A 67 -4.29 -9.06 9.96
CA PHE A 67 -4.52 -9.46 8.56
C PHE A 67 -3.76 -8.62 7.54
N TYR A 68 -3.04 -7.60 7.98
CA TYR A 68 -2.28 -6.71 7.11
C TYR A 68 -1.04 -7.41 6.55
N ARG A 69 -0.83 -7.27 5.24
CA ARG A 69 0.25 -7.90 4.47
C ARG A 69 0.88 -6.90 3.48
N PRO A 70 1.64 -5.90 3.95
CA PRO A 70 2.34 -4.99 3.05
C PRO A 70 3.50 -5.68 2.32
N ASP A 71 3.96 -5.03 1.26
CA ASP A 71 5.14 -5.38 0.50
C ASP A 71 5.82 -4.09 -0.01
N PRO A 72 7.09 -4.14 -0.45
CA PRO A 72 7.84 -2.97 -0.91
C PRO A 72 7.15 -2.09 -1.95
N SER A 73 6.22 -2.62 -2.75
CA SER A 73 5.51 -1.83 -3.74
C SER A 73 4.62 -0.74 -3.14
N TYR A 74 4.28 -0.83 -1.85
CA TYR A 74 3.46 0.14 -1.12
C TYR A 74 4.27 1.19 -0.36
N LEU A 75 5.61 1.12 -0.33
CA LEU A 75 6.46 2.07 0.40
C LEU A 75 6.08 3.54 0.17
N PRO A 76 5.97 4.05 -1.07
CA PRO A 76 5.59 5.45 -1.29
C PRO A 76 4.19 5.80 -0.78
N ALA A 77 3.23 4.88 -0.86
CA ALA A 77 1.87 5.10 -0.39
C ALA A 77 1.80 5.14 1.14
N ILE A 78 2.61 4.33 1.82
CA ILE A 78 2.73 4.34 3.28
C ILE A 78 3.41 5.65 3.75
N GLU A 79 4.44 6.11 3.03
CA GLU A 79 5.11 7.40 3.31
C GLU A 79 4.14 8.58 3.19
N GLU A 80 3.35 8.62 2.11
CA GLU A 80 2.30 9.62 1.90
C GLU A 80 1.26 9.57 3.03
N HIS A 81 0.83 8.39 3.44
CA HIS A 81 -0.11 8.24 4.54
C HIS A 81 0.46 8.73 5.87
N ILE A 82 1.73 8.46 6.19
CA ILE A 82 2.39 9.00 7.38
C ILE A 82 2.38 10.52 7.37
N ASN A 83 2.62 11.14 6.21
CA ASN A 83 2.57 12.60 6.08
C ASN A 83 1.15 13.14 6.29
N SER A 84 0.13 12.46 5.77
CA SER A 84 -1.28 12.78 6.06
C SER A 84 -1.58 12.68 7.55
N LEU A 85 -1.19 11.59 8.22
CA LEU A 85 -1.40 11.41 9.65
C LEU A 85 -0.72 12.49 10.49
N ARG A 86 0.47 12.95 10.07
CA ARG A 86 1.15 14.08 10.72
C ARG A 86 0.33 15.36 10.58
N ALA A 87 -0.16 15.68 9.38
CA ALA A 87 -1.02 16.84 9.15
C ALA A 87 -2.33 16.77 9.95
N ASP A 88 -2.95 15.59 10.00
CA ASP A 88 -4.17 15.35 10.78
C ASP A 88 -3.91 15.54 12.28
N ARG A 89 -2.75 15.10 12.78
CA ARG A 89 -2.35 15.28 14.18
C ARG A 89 -2.15 16.74 14.53
N GLU A 90 -1.45 17.52 13.71
CA GLU A 90 -1.27 18.96 13.93
C GLU A 90 -2.63 19.68 13.94
N THR A 91 -3.52 19.33 13.00
CA THR A 91 -4.88 19.87 12.93
C THR A 91 -5.69 19.53 14.19
N ALA A 92 -5.61 18.27 14.63
CA ALA A 92 -6.27 17.80 15.84
C ALA A 92 -5.78 18.55 17.10
N GLN A 93 -4.47 18.81 17.21
CA GLN A 93 -3.91 19.61 18.30
C GLN A 93 -4.44 21.06 18.29
N ALA A 94 -4.52 21.67 17.10
CA ALA A 94 -5.07 23.02 16.95
C ALA A 94 -6.58 23.11 17.28
N MET A 95 -7.30 22.00 17.13
CA MET A 95 -8.72 21.88 17.47
C MET A 95 -8.99 21.59 18.95
N ASP A 96 -7.95 21.46 19.79
CA ASP A 96 -8.07 21.08 21.20
C ASP A 96 -8.87 19.77 21.39
N VAL A 97 -8.65 18.78 20.51
CA VAL A 97 -9.32 17.48 20.65
C VAL A 97 -8.77 16.71 21.86
N ASP A 98 -9.56 15.78 22.39
CA ASP A 98 -9.14 14.93 23.51
C ASP A 98 -7.86 14.14 23.20
N GLY A 99 -7.03 13.95 24.22
CA GLY A 99 -5.75 13.26 24.13
C GLY A 99 -5.83 11.84 23.57
N PHE A 100 -6.96 11.13 23.64
CA PHE A 100 -7.07 9.81 23.00
C PHE A 100 -6.92 9.87 21.48
N VAL A 101 -7.37 10.96 20.83
CA VAL A 101 -7.24 11.14 19.38
C VAL A 101 -5.78 11.38 19.00
N ILE A 102 -5.09 12.25 19.75
CA ILE A 102 -3.68 12.56 19.53
C ILE A 102 -2.80 11.31 19.71
N ARG A 103 -3.07 10.52 20.76
CA ARG A 103 -2.38 9.23 20.97
C ARG A 103 -2.60 8.29 19.79
N ASN A 104 -3.85 8.10 19.36
CA ASN A 104 -4.17 7.22 18.25
C ASN A 104 -3.47 7.64 16.93
N LEU A 105 -3.40 8.93 16.61
CA LEU A 105 -2.67 9.40 15.41
C LEU A 105 -1.15 9.18 15.55
N THR A 106 -0.61 9.45 16.74
CA THR A 106 0.82 9.23 17.04
C THR A 106 1.21 7.75 16.94
N ASP A 107 0.39 6.86 17.50
CA ASP A 107 0.62 5.43 17.47
C ASP A 107 0.53 4.87 16.05
N GLN A 108 -0.41 5.36 15.23
CA GLN A 108 -0.49 5.00 13.81
C GLN A 108 0.75 5.44 13.02
N ILE A 109 1.24 6.67 13.24
CA ILE A 109 2.47 7.17 12.62
C ILE A 109 3.64 6.24 12.96
N ALA A 110 3.84 5.94 14.24
CA ALA A 110 4.91 5.07 14.70
C ALA A 110 4.80 3.66 14.10
N ALA A 111 3.59 3.09 14.08
CA ALA A 111 3.35 1.76 13.54
C ALA A 111 3.66 1.66 12.04
N PHE A 112 3.26 2.66 11.24
CA PHE A 112 3.60 2.68 9.81
C PHE A 112 5.08 2.98 9.55
N GLN A 113 5.72 3.83 10.37
CA GLN A 113 7.17 4.04 10.29
C GLN A 113 7.94 2.74 10.54
N GLN A 114 7.51 1.93 11.51
CA GLN A 114 8.11 0.62 11.76
C GLN A 114 7.97 -0.31 10.55
N VAL A 115 6.80 -0.34 9.91
CA VAL A 115 6.57 -1.13 8.69
C VAL A 115 7.51 -0.71 7.55
N ILE A 116 7.68 0.59 7.32
CA ILE A 116 8.63 1.11 6.33
C ILE A 116 10.06 0.69 6.68
N ALA A 117 10.48 0.92 7.93
CA ALA A 117 11.84 0.63 8.37
C ALA A 117 12.17 -0.86 8.18
N THR A 118 11.24 -1.76 8.51
CA THR A 118 11.42 -3.20 8.27
C THR A 118 11.63 -3.52 6.79
N MET A 119 10.75 -3.03 5.90
CA MET A 119 10.90 -3.30 4.47
C MET A 119 12.18 -2.70 3.89
N GLN A 120 12.56 -1.49 4.31
CA GLN A 120 13.80 -0.85 3.88
C GLN A 120 15.05 -1.62 4.36
N ASN A 121 15.04 -2.12 5.59
CA ASN A 121 16.12 -2.94 6.13
C ASN A 121 16.24 -4.28 5.39
N GLU A 122 15.11 -4.90 5.04
CA GLU A 122 15.10 -6.12 4.22
C GLU A 122 15.74 -5.84 2.85
N LEU A 123 15.31 -4.78 2.16
CA LEU A 123 15.87 -4.39 0.86
C LEU A 123 17.35 -4.03 0.92
N ALA A 124 17.80 -3.37 1.99
CA ALA A 124 19.21 -3.00 2.18
C ALA A 124 20.12 -4.21 2.42
N GLY A 125 19.55 -5.34 2.86
CA GLY A 125 20.27 -6.61 3.04
C GLY A 125 20.39 -7.46 1.77
N LEU A 126 19.72 -7.07 0.68
CA LEU A 126 19.74 -7.83 -0.58
C LEU A 126 20.91 -7.42 -1.50
N PRO A 127 21.38 -8.33 -2.36
CA PRO A 127 22.24 -7.99 -3.48
C PRO A 127 21.64 -6.89 -4.38
N ASP A 128 22.51 -6.10 -5.01
CA ASP A 128 22.11 -4.95 -5.83
C ASP A 128 21.17 -5.33 -6.98
N ASP A 129 21.39 -6.48 -7.60
CA ASP A 129 20.57 -7.00 -8.70
C ASP A 129 19.18 -7.43 -8.21
N GLU A 130 19.09 -8.16 -7.10
CA GLU A 130 17.82 -8.54 -6.47
C GLU A 130 17.01 -7.31 -6.04
N ARG A 131 17.68 -6.34 -5.40
CA ARG A 131 17.06 -5.07 -5.00
C ARG A 131 16.53 -4.30 -6.22
N SER A 132 17.31 -4.22 -7.29
CA SER A 132 16.88 -3.56 -8.54
C SER A 132 15.65 -4.25 -9.14
N GLU A 133 15.59 -5.59 -9.12
CA GLU A 133 14.43 -6.33 -9.60
C GLU A 133 13.16 -5.98 -8.80
N ILE A 134 13.27 -5.88 -7.47
CA ILE A 134 12.16 -5.53 -6.59
C ILE A 134 11.69 -4.09 -6.82
N GLU A 135 12.62 -3.16 -7.02
CA GLU A 135 12.31 -1.76 -7.33
C GLU A 135 11.56 -1.61 -8.67
N GLU A 136 12.01 -2.33 -9.70
CA GLU A 136 11.34 -2.39 -10.99
C GLU A 136 9.94 -3.01 -10.88
N ALA A 137 9.82 -4.16 -10.20
CA ALA A 137 8.55 -4.81 -9.93
C ALA A 137 7.59 -3.87 -9.17
N SER A 138 8.11 -3.16 -8.17
CA SER A 138 7.37 -2.16 -7.41
C SER A 138 6.82 -1.05 -8.30
N ALA A 139 7.65 -0.50 -9.20
CA ALA A 139 7.23 0.54 -10.14
C ALA A 139 6.12 0.04 -11.09
N VAL A 140 6.23 -1.19 -11.58
CA VAL A 140 5.19 -1.83 -12.41
C VAL A 140 3.87 -1.96 -11.67
N LEU A 141 3.90 -2.43 -10.42
CA LEU A 141 2.69 -2.61 -9.61
C LEU A 141 2.04 -1.28 -9.23
N ARG A 142 2.82 -0.26 -8.84
CA ARG A 142 2.29 1.09 -8.59
C ARG A 142 1.60 1.67 -9.82
N LYS A 143 2.23 1.56 -11.00
CA LYS A 143 1.62 1.99 -12.27
C LYS A 143 0.32 1.24 -12.56
N ALA A 144 0.29 -0.07 -12.32
CA ALA A 144 -0.93 -0.86 -12.50
C ALA A 144 -2.08 -0.40 -11.59
N ARG A 145 -1.80 -0.12 -10.30
CA ARG A 145 -2.79 0.41 -9.35
C ARG A 145 -3.33 1.78 -9.77
N ALA A 146 -2.45 2.69 -10.18
CA ALA A 146 -2.85 4.02 -10.65
C ALA A 146 -3.77 4.00 -11.90
N THR A 147 -3.68 2.93 -12.71
CA THR A 147 -4.58 2.75 -13.87
C THR A 147 -5.91 2.09 -13.52
N HIS A 148 -5.99 1.29 -12.46
CA HIS A 148 -7.21 0.54 -12.08
C HIS A 148 -8.36 1.41 -11.55
N GLY A 149 -8.13 2.70 -11.26
CA GLY A 149 -9.15 3.66 -10.83
C GLY A 149 -9.49 4.75 -11.86
N ARG A 150 -8.83 4.77 -13.04
CA ARG A 150 -9.09 5.77 -14.07
C ARG A 150 -10.11 5.23 -15.08
N THR A 151 -11.37 5.60 -14.91
CA THR A 151 -12.29 5.69 -16.05
C THR A 151 -11.73 6.79 -16.95
N THR A 152 -11.04 6.42 -18.02
CA THR A 152 -10.59 7.40 -19.02
C THR A 152 -11.83 7.97 -19.68
N LEU A 153 -12.20 9.21 -19.32
CA LEU A 153 -13.24 9.92 -20.04
C LEU A 153 -12.80 10.04 -21.50
N PRO A 154 -13.62 9.60 -22.47
CA PRO A 154 -13.28 9.75 -23.87
C PRO A 154 -13.25 11.24 -24.21
N LEU A 155 -12.05 11.80 -24.37
CA LEU A 155 -11.89 13.15 -24.88
C LEU A 155 -12.11 13.13 -26.38
N THR A 156 -13.25 13.67 -26.84
CA THR A 156 -13.48 13.92 -28.26
C THR A 156 -13.03 15.35 -28.56
N VAL A 157 -12.06 15.52 -29.47
CA VAL A 157 -11.63 16.86 -29.91
C VAL A 157 -12.71 17.42 -30.82
N ALA A 158 -13.51 18.36 -30.30
CA ALA A 158 -14.46 19.12 -31.12
C ALA A 158 -13.69 20.23 -31.86
N ASN A 159 -13.64 20.11 -33.19
CA ASN A 159 -13.11 21.07 -34.16
C ASN A 159 -11.61 21.42 -34.09
N ARG A 160 -10.85 20.86 -35.03
CA ARG A 160 -9.76 21.61 -35.66
C ARG A 160 -10.38 22.42 -36.81
N SER A 161 -10.54 23.72 -36.62
CA SER A 161 -10.80 24.60 -37.76
C SER A 161 -9.60 24.53 -38.72
N PRO A 162 -9.81 24.30 -40.02
CA PRO A 162 -8.74 24.42 -41.00
C PRO A 162 -8.33 25.89 -41.12
N ALA A 163 -7.02 26.11 -41.24
CA ALA A 163 -6.40 27.41 -41.50
C ALA A 163 -6.69 27.89 -42.94
#